data_AF-A0A3D4JIZ1-F1
#
_entry.id   AF-A0A3D4JIZ1-F1
#
_cell.length_a   1.000
_cell.length_b   1.000
_cell.length_c   1.000
_cell.angle_alpha   90.00
_cell.angle_beta   90.00
_cell.angle_gamma   90.00
#
_symmetry.space_group_name_H-M   'P 1'
#
loop_
_entity.id
_entity.type
_entity.pdbx_description
1 polymer ?
#
loop_
_entity_poly.entity_id
_entity_poly.type
_entity_poly.pdbx_seq_one_letter_code
_entity_poly.pdbx_strand_id
1 'polypeptide(L)'
;MAVLRHFSIKNSPLATLKYITGETKAQKAAIVTGINCSDDPESAYIEMKMCYEHYAGEKFHRVGKPTGKEHIKMHHYIISFKDQEVTPQEADRIAQEWAKAVFSDDFQILIATHTDTNNIHVHLAVNAFGMNGKRWLDNKSTVKLCREKINDICRKKKLDVIEHSKWSTNQNYAEWLERQNGTSWKQKLCDDIGRIVLMENVRSIEDLIAELVKLGYEVRSGKYLSVKPAQLKNHKAVRTLRLGDGYGLEELQYRIENKNREMSLDKILTYTGIQREYAL
;
A
#
# COMPACT_ATOMS: atom_id res chain seq x y z
N MET A 1 -10.66 -3.34 -9.19
CA MET A 1 -9.57 -2.45 -8.80
C MET A 1 -8.42 -3.28 -8.30
N ALA A 2 -7.36 -3.44 -9.10
CA ALA A 2 -6.16 -4.14 -8.65
C ALA A 2 -5.26 -3.23 -7.79
N VAL A 3 -4.94 -3.66 -6.57
CA VAL A 3 -4.01 -2.97 -5.65
C VAL A 3 -2.76 -3.81 -5.48
N LEU A 4 -1.58 -3.21 -5.72
CA LEU A 4 -0.29 -3.86 -5.52
C LEU A 4 0.45 -3.34 -4.28
N ARG A 5 0.76 -4.27 -3.37
CA ARG A 5 1.62 -4.06 -2.20
C ARG A 5 2.89 -4.87 -2.33
N HIS A 6 3.97 -4.38 -1.71
CA HIS A 6 5.29 -5.02 -1.73
C HIS A 6 5.89 -5.03 -0.32
N PHE A 7 6.52 -6.15 0.04
CA PHE A 7 7.26 -6.35 1.28
C PHE A 7 8.61 -7.01 0.98
N SER A 8 9.64 -6.59 1.71
CA SER A 8 10.97 -7.17 1.60
C SER A 8 11.19 -8.21 2.67
N ILE A 9 11.50 -9.44 2.26
CA ILE A 9 11.72 -10.57 3.15
C ILE A 9 13.21 -10.73 3.40
N LYS A 10 13.64 -10.54 4.65
CA LYS A 10 15.05 -10.64 5.08
C LYS A 10 15.32 -11.87 5.94
N ASN A 11 14.28 -12.43 6.52
CA ASN A 11 14.35 -13.53 7.48
C ASN A 11 13.30 -14.58 7.14
N SER A 12 13.55 -15.81 7.59
CA SER A 12 12.61 -16.93 7.53
C SER A 12 11.94 -17.18 6.15
N PRO A 13 12.70 -17.35 5.04
CA PRO A 13 12.09 -17.51 3.71
C PRO A 13 11.09 -18.68 3.63
N LEU A 14 11.41 -19.84 4.21
CA LEU A 14 10.51 -20.98 4.24
C LEU A 14 9.19 -20.66 4.94
N ALA A 15 9.23 -19.97 6.08
CA ALA A 15 8.03 -19.58 6.80
C ALA A 15 7.16 -18.62 5.97
N THR A 16 7.78 -17.74 5.16
CA THR A 16 7.03 -16.91 4.20
C THR A 16 6.36 -17.74 3.13
N LEU A 17 7.05 -18.72 2.52
CA LEU A 17 6.46 -19.58 1.48
C LEU A 17 5.27 -20.41 2.02
N LYS A 18 5.41 -20.96 3.23
CA LYS A 18 4.30 -21.65 3.93
C LYS A 18 3.14 -20.72 4.30
N TYR A 19 3.46 -19.50 4.73
CA TYR A 19 2.44 -18.51 5.05
C TYR A 19 1.63 -18.11 3.81
N ILE A 20 2.29 -17.83 2.68
CA ILE A 20 1.58 -17.40 1.47
C ILE A 20 0.77 -18.54 0.83
N THR A 21 1.15 -19.80 1.01
CA THR A 21 0.36 -20.96 0.54
C THR A 21 -0.77 -21.31 1.52
N GLY A 22 -0.77 -20.71 2.72
CA GLY A 22 -1.82 -20.85 3.71
C GLY A 22 -1.69 -22.07 4.61
N GLU A 23 -0.51 -22.70 4.73
CA GLU A 23 -0.29 -23.82 5.65
C GLU A 23 -0.54 -23.46 7.12
N THR A 24 -0.39 -22.18 7.47
CA THR A 24 -0.63 -21.66 8.81
C THR A 24 -1.99 -21.00 8.99
N LYS A 25 -2.87 -21.08 7.97
CA LYS A 25 -4.20 -20.46 7.96
C LYS A 25 -5.30 -21.52 8.04
N ALA A 26 -6.50 -21.11 8.48
CA ALA A 26 -7.68 -21.98 8.48
C ALA A 26 -8.10 -22.40 7.06
N GLN A 27 -7.88 -21.52 6.08
CA GLN A 27 -8.12 -21.77 4.66
C GLN A 27 -6.79 -21.64 3.89
N LYS A 28 -6.43 -22.70 3.15
CA LYS A 28 -5.27 -22.70 2.25
C LYS A 28 -5.56 -21.90 0.98
N ALA A 29 -4.51 -21.56 0.24
CA ALA A 29 -4.64 -20.98 -1.08
C ALA A 29 -5.51 -21.88 -1.98
N ALA A 30 -6.40 -21.27 -2.76
CA ALA A 30 -7.24 -21.97 -3.72
C ALA A 30 -6.44 -22.49 -4.91
N ILE A 31 -5.39 -21.77 -5.31
CA ILE A 31 -4.48 -22.13 -6.40
C ILE A 31 -3.06 -21.78 -5.95
N VAL A 32 -2.11 -22.69 -6.18
CA VAL A 32 -0.68 -22.44 -6.02
C VAL A 32 0.02 -22.76 -7.33
N THR A 33 0.88 -21.85 -7.78
CA THR A 33 1.59 -21.95 -9.07
C THR A 33 3.05 -21.59 -8.87
N GLY A 34 3.96 -22.48 -9.28
CA GLY A 34 5.40 -22.20 -9.32
C GLY A 34 5.86 -21.75 -10.71
N ILE A 35 6.65 -20.68 -10.78
CA ILE A 35 7.37 -20.24 -11.99
C ILE A 35 8.87 -20.46 -11.72
N ASN A 36 9.52 -21.31 -12.53
CA ASN A 36 10.91 -21.73 -12.36
C ASN A 36 11.21 -22.35 -10.97
N CYS A 37 10.17 -22.75 -10.25
CA CYS A 37 10.23 -23.51 -9.02
C CYS A 37 8.98 -24.39 -8.90
N SER A 38 9.01 -25.32 -7.97
CA SER A 38 7.88 -26.16 -7.57
C SER A 38 6.73 -25.33 -7.00
N ASP A 39 5.52 -25.87 -7.03
CA ASP A 39 4.31 -25.32 -6.40
C ASP A 39 4.19 -25.73 -4.92
N ASP A 40 4.96 -26.71 -4.46
CA ASP A 40 5.11 -27.07 -3.05
C ASP A 40 6.10 -26.13 -2.34
N PRO A 41 5.76 -25.53 -1.18
CA PRO A 41 6.58 -24.53 -0.51
C PRO A 41 7.93 -25.04 0.02
N GLU A 42 8.05 -26.31 0.40
CA GLU A 42 9.32 -26.89 0.86
C GLU A 42 10.26 -27.15 -0.33
N SER A 43 9.73 -27.71 -1.41
CA SER A 43 10.46 -27.93 -2.66
C SER A 43 10.91 -26.60 -3.27
N ALA A 44 9.99 -25.62 -3.35
CA ALA A 44 10.30 -24.27 -3.82
C ALA A 44 11.37 -23.58 -2.96
N TYR A 45 11.33 -23.78 -1.64
CA TYR A 45 12.37 -23.25 -0.74
C TYR A 45 13.75 -23.82 -1.08
N ILE A 46 13.86 -25.13 -1.33
CA ILE A 46 15.14 -25.77 -1.67
C ILE A 46 15.68 -25.22 -2.99
N GLU A 47 14.83 -25.10 -4.00
CA GLU A 47 15.22 -24.60 -5.33
C GLU A 47 15.60 -23.10 -5.29
N MET A 48 14.81 -22.28 -4.59
CA MET A 48 15.10 -20.85 -4.42
C MET A 48 16.37 -20.63 -3.59
N LYS A 49 16.58 -21.46 -2.57
CA LYS A 49 17.80 -21.46 -1.75
C LYS A 49 19.03 -21.69 -2.62
N MET A 50 19.00 -22.67 -3.53
CA MET A 50 20.16 -22.97 -4.37
C MET A 50 20.57 -21.77 -5.23
N CYS A 51 19.60 -21.11 -5.88
CA CYS A 51 19.85 -19.89 -6.65
C CYS A 51 20.37 -18.74 -5.76
N TYR A 52 19.69 -18.49 -4.63
CA TYR A 52 20.06 -17.40 -3.73
C TYR A 52 21.48 -17.59 -3.17
N GLU A 53 21.79 -18.76 -2.62
CA GLU A 53 23.10 -19.01 -2.00
C GLU A 53 24.24 -18.97 -3.02
N HIS A 54 23.98 -19.37 -4.26
CA HIS A 54 24.95 -19.30 -5.35
C HIS A 54 25.36 -17.85 -5.68
N TYR A 55 24.39 -16.93 -5.77
CA TYR A 55 24.66 -15.54 -6.16
C TYR A 55 24.91 -14.58 -5.00
N ALA A 56 24.26 -14.80 -3.85
CA ALA A 56 24.37 -13.91 -2.70
C ALA A 56 25.65 -14.15 -1.88
N GLY A 57 26.28 -15.32 -1.99
CA GLY A 57 27.43 -15.70 -1.18
C GLY A 57 27.12 -15.86 0.32
N GLU A 58 25.84 -16.00 0.68
CA GLU A 58 25.39 -16.22 2.06
C GLU A 58 24.25 -17.22 2.14
N LYS A 59 24.05 -17.83 3.31
CA LYS A 59 22.98 -18.82 3.54
C LYS A 59 21.59 -18.20 3.50
N PHE A 60 20.65 -18.85 2.82
CA PHE A 60 19.29 -18.34 2.66
C PHE A 60 18.53 -18.28 4.01
N HIS A 61 18.84 -19.20 4.94
CA HIS A 61 18.28 -19.18 6.29
C HIS A 61 19.06 -18.28 7.28
N ARG A 62 20.14 -17.62 6.86
CA ARG A 62 20.99 -16.83 7.77
C ARG A 62 20.20 -15.71 8.43
N VAL A 63 20.15 -15.68 9.76
CA VAL A 63 19.59 -14.55 10.50
C VAL A 63 20.76 -13.63 10.86
N GLY A 64 20.81 -12.44 10.26
CA GLY A 64 21.85 -11.43 10.56
C GLY A 64 21.26 -10.17 11.16
N LYS A 65 22.11 -9.26 11.65
CA LYS A 65 21.81 -7.83 11.88
C LYS A 65 22.38 -7.01 10.72
N PRO A 66 21.76 -7.05 9.53
CA PRO A 66 22.41 -6.54 8.35
C PRO A 66 21.99 -5.08 8.21
N THR A 67 22.91 -4.16 8.43
CA THR A 67 22.66 -2.74 8.15
C THR A 67 22.61 -2.55 6.64
N GLY A 68 21.41 -2.42 6.05
CA GLY A 68 21.24 -2.06 4.64
C GLY A 68 20.17 -2.84 3.88
N LYS A 69 20.07 -2.56 2.58
CA LYS A 69 19.18 -3.24 1.61
C LYS A 69 19.79 -4.53 1.03
N GLU A 70 21.02 -4.86 1.40
CA GLU A 70 21.82 -5.92 0.77
C GLU A 70 21.45 -7.36 1.18
N HIS A 71 20.49 -7.55 2.07
CA HIS A 71 20.13 -8.87 2.62
C HIS A 71 18.66 -9.24 2.38
N ILE A 72 18.05 -8.63 1.37
CA ILE A 72 16.74 -9.07 0.90
C ILE A 72 16.93 -10.42 0.24
N LYS A 73 16.17 -11.40 0.74
CA LYS A 73 16.15 -12.80 0.32
C LYS A 73 15.06 -13.09 -0.67
N MET A 74 13.89 -12.48 -0.45
CA MET A 74 12.76 -12.57 -1.35
C MET A 74 11.98 -11.26 -1.35
N HIS A 75 11.24 -11.03 -2.43
CA HIS A 75 10.25 -9.98 -2.54
C HIS A 75 8.87 -10.60 -2.46
N HIS A 76 8.05 -10.10 -1.55
CA HIS A 76 6.67 -10.54 -1.42
C HIS A 76 5.75 -9.47 -2.00
N TYR A 77 5.01 -9.82 -3.04
CA TYR A 77 4.00 -8.97 -3.65
C TYR A 77 2.60 -9.49 -3.32
N ILE A 78 1.66 -8.57 -3.18
CA ILE A 78 0.24 -8.89 -3.05
C ILE A 78 -0.50 -8.09 -4.10
N ILE A 79 -1.26 -8.78 -4.94
CA ILE A 79 -2.19 -8.18 -5.91
C ILE A 79 -3.60 -8.50 -5.43
N SER A 80 -4.35 -7.49 -5.01
CA SER A 80 -5.74 -7.65 -4.55
C SER A 80 -6.70 -7.07 -5.58
N PHE A 81 -7.75 -7.82 -5.93
CA PHE A 81 -8.80 -7.40 -6.84
C PHE A 81 -10.02 -6.91 -6.05
N LYS A 82 -10.86 -6.10 -6.68
CA LYS A 82 -12.06 -5.54 -6.05
C LYS A 82 -13.21 -6.54 -6.13
N ASP A 83 -13.84 -6.78 -5.00
CA ASP A 83 -14.96 -7.70 -4.85
C ASP A 83 -14.63 -9.05 -5.51
N GLN A 84 -15.52 -9.52 -6.38
CA GLN A 84 -15.35 -10.73 -7.20
C GLN A 84 -15.26 -10.38 -8.68
N GLU A 85 -14.63 -9.26 -9.03
CA GLU A 85 -14.49 -8.81 -10.44
C GLU A 85 -13.67 -9.79 -11.31
N VAL A 86 -12.93 -10.69 -10.66
CA VAL A 86 -12.19 -11.80 -11.27
C VAL A 86 -12.54 -13.09 -10.57
N THR A 87 -12.42 -14.20 -11.29
CA THR A 87 -12.38 -15.55 -10.70
C THR A 87 -10.98 -15.86 -10.15
N PRO A 88 -10.82 -16.88 -9.25
CA PRO A 88 -9.50 -17.29 -8.78
C PRO A 88 -8.55 -17.67 -9.93
N GLN A 89 -9.07 -18.33 -10.96
CA GLN A 89 -8.30 -18.74 -12.14
C GLN A 89 -7.85 -17.53 -12.98
N GLU A 90 -8.69 -16.50 -13.09
CA GLU A 90 -8.31 -15.26 -13.78
C GLU A 90 -7.30 -14.46 -12.98
N ALA A 91 -7.47 -14.37 -11.65
CA ALA A 91 -6.52 -13.71 -10.76
C ALA A 91 -5.13 -14.36 -10.85
N ASP A 92 -5.06 -15.69 -10.81
CA ASP A 92 -3.82 -16.46 -10.96
C ASP A 92 -3.16 -16.21 -12.33
N ARG A 93 -3.93 -16.26 -13.43
CA ARG A 93 -3.43 -15.94 -14.78
C ARG A 93 -2.92 -14.51 -14.89
N ILE A 94 -3.61 -13.53 -14.30
CA ILE A 94 -3.18 -12.13 -14.27
C ILE A 94 -1.86 -12.01 -13.50
N ALA A 95 -1.72 -12.71 -12.37
CA ALA A 95 -0.50 -12.70 -11.58
C ALA A 95 0.68 -13.32 -12.33
N GLN A 96 0.46 -14.41 -13.07
CA GLN A 96 1.49 -15.00 -13.95
C GLN A 96 1.88 -14.06 -15.10
N GLU A 97 0.90 -13.42 -15.76
CA GLU A 97 1.14 -12.43 -16.82
C GLU A 97 1.95 -11.24 -16.29
N TRP A 98 1.59 -10.76 -15.09
CA TRP A 98 2.30 -9.70 -14.40
C TRP A 98 3.72 -10.10 -14.02
N ALA A 99 3.89 -11.31 -13.48
CA ALA A 99 5.19 -11.84 -13.10
C ALA A 99 6.13 -11.90 -14.31
N LYS A 100 5.66 -12.44 -15.44
CA LYS A 100 6.42 -12.45 -16.70
C LYS A 100 6.72 -11.04 -17.21
N ALA A 101 5.80 -10.09 -17.09
CA ALA A 101 6.01 -8.72 -17.54
C ALA A 101 7.02 -7.92 -16.69
N VAL A 102 7.20 -8.28 -15.42
CA VAL A 102 8.11 -7.59 -14.48
C VAL A 102 9.46 -8.30 -14.38
N PHE A 103 9.45 -9.62 -14.23
CA PHE A 103 10.63 -10.44 -13.94
C PHE A 103 11.14 -11.21 -15.15
N SER A 104 10.45 -11.13 -16.30
CA SER A 104 10.74 -12.00 -17.46
C SER A 104 10.67 -13.48 -17.07
N ASP A 105 11.34 -14.36 -17.79
CA ASP A 105 11.40 -15.79 -17.49
C ASP A 105 12.61 -16.15 -16.56
N ASP A 106 13.21 -15.16 -15.90
CA ASP A 106 14.51 -15.27 -15.21
C ASP A 106 14.40 -15.54 -13.70
N PHE A 107 13.27 -15.24 -13.07
CA PHE A 107 13.12 -15.36 -11.61
C PHE A 107 12.34 -16.61 -11.20
N GLN A 108 12.64 -17.11 -10.01
CA GLN A 108 11.85 -18.14 -9.33
C GLN A 108 10.76 -17.47 -8.51
N ILE A 109 9.50 -17.88 -8.71
CA ILE A 109 8.34 -17.22 -8.13
C ILE A 109 7.32 -18.26 -7.69
N LEU A 110 6.93 -18.23 -6.41
CA LEU A 110 5.80 -18.99 -5.90
C LEU A 110 4.58 -18.05 -5.80
N ILE A 111 3.51 -18.42 -6.51
CA ILE A 111 2.26 -17.67 -6.59
C ILE A 111 1.19 -18.44 -5.82
N ALA A 112 0.41 -17.75 -4.99
CA ALA A 112 -0.69 -18.34 -4.23
C ALA A 112 -1.91 -17.43 -4.25
N THR A 113 -3.01 -17.94 -4.82
CA THR A 113 -4.29 -17.22 -4.96
C THR A 113 -5.24 -17.60 -3.83
N HIS A 114 -5.77 -16.61 -3.13
CA HIS A 114 -6.64 -16.77 -1.96
C HIS A 114 -8.04 -16.21 -2.20
N THR A 115 -9.00 -16.87 -1.56
CA THR A 115 -10.43 -16.52 -1.53
C THR A 115 -10.97 -16.50 -0.09
N ASP A 116 -10.07 -16.43 0.90
CA ASP A 116 -10.37 -16.46 2.35
C ASP A 116 -10.88 -15.11 2.89
N THR A 117 -11.03 -14.10 2.03
CA THR A 117 -11.59 -12.79 2.35
C THR A 117 -12.61 -12.36 1.31
N ASN A 118 -13.29 -11.23 1.51
CA ASN A 118 -14.26 -10.69 0.55
C ASN A 118 -13.68 -10.41 -0.84
N ASN A 119 -12.36 -10.23 -0.94
CA ASN A 119 -11.65 -9.91 -2.18
C ASN A 119 -10.69 -11.04 -2.55
N ILE A 120 -10.66 -11.41 -3.83
CA ILE A 120 -9.60 -12.28 -4.34
C ILE A 120 -8.27 -11.55 -4.27
N HIS A 121 -7.25 -12.22 -3.73
CA HIS A 121 -5.90 -11.69 -3.71
C HIS A 121 -4.88 -12.76 -4.00
N VAL A 122 -3.79 -12.34 -4.62
CA VAL A 122 -2.71 -13.21 -5.06
C VAL A 122 -1.42 -12.77 -4.38
N HIS A 123 -0.79 -13.69 -3.66
CA HIS A 123 0.54 -13.50 -3.12
C HIS A 123 1.58 -14.03 -4.11
N LEU A 124 2.68 -13.31 -4.28
CA LEU A 124 3.83 -13.75 -5.07
C LEU A 124 5.09 -13.62 -4.21
N ALA A 125 5.77 -14.72 -3.95
CA ALA A 125 7.11 -14.73 -3.35
C ALA A 125 8.15 -14.93 -4.45
N VAL A 126 8.93 -13.89 -4.71
CA VAL A 126 9.94 -13.82 -5.78
C VAL A 126 11.33 -13.91 -5.15
N ASN A 127 12.21 -14.75 -5.70
CA ASN A 127 13.60 -14.81 -5.25
C ASN A 127 14.31 -13.46 -5.44
N ALA A 128 15.25 -13.09 -4.56
CA ALA A 128 15.96 -11.81 -4.68
C ALA A 128 16.92 -11.76 -5.88
N PHE A 129 17.34 -12.91 -6.39
CA PHE A 129 18.19 -13.05 -7.56
C PHE A 129 17.48 -13.83 -8.65
N GLY A 130 17.66 -13.38 -9.89
CA GLY A 130 17.32 -14.16 -11.08
C GLY A 130 18.33 -15.28 -11.30
N MET A 131 17.96 -16.23 -12.14
CA MET A 131 18.81 -17.37 -12.52
C MET A 131 20.03 -16.93 -13.35
N ASN A 132 20.09 -15.67 -13.82
CA ASN A 132 21.28 -15.07 -14.41
C ASN A 132 22.18 -14.31 -13.39
N GLY A 133 21.83 -14.34 -12.10
CA GLY A 133 22.57 -13.67 -11.03
C GLY A 133 22.28 -12.17 -10.86
N LYS A 134 21.39 -11.58 -11.67
CA LYS A 134 20.95 -10.20 -11.47
C LYS A 134 20.02 -10.12 -10.27
N ARG A 135 20.31 -9.15 -9.41
CA ARG A 135 19.52 -8.88 -8.22
C ARG A 135 18.31 -7.99 -8.55
N TRP A 136 17.13 -8.36 -8.04
CA TRP A 136 15.98 -7.46 -8.02
C TRP A 136 16.09 -6.46 -6.87
N LEU A 137 15.89 -5.18 -7.17
CA LEU A 137 16.09 -4.10 -6.19
C LEU A 137 14.78 -3.68 -5.54
N ASP A 138 14.80 -3.48 -4.23
CA ASP A 138 13.73 -2.80 -3.49
C ASP A 138 13.99 -1.29 -3.45
N ASN A 139 13.39 -0.57 -4.40
CA ASN A 139 13.46 0.88 -4.46
C ASN A 139 12.19 1.49 -5.07
N LYS A 140 12.10 2.81 -5.07
CA LYS A 140 10.90 3.51 -5.56
C LYS A 140 10.63 3.27 -7.04
N SER A 141 11.67 3.13 -7.87
CA SER A 141 11.49 2.94 -9.31
C SER A 141 10.99 1.53 -9.64
N THR A 142 11.49 0.49 -8.97
CA THR A 142 11.01 -0.89 -9.16
C THR A 142 9.57 -1.03 -8.69
N VAL A 143 9.20 -0.46 -7.53
CA VAL A 143 7.81 -0.46 -7.05
C VAL A 143 6.88 0.31 -8.01
N LYS A 144 7.33 1.45 -8.57
CA LYS A 144 6.58 2.19 -9.59
C LYS A 144 6.35 1.36 -10.85
N LEU A 145 7.41 0.72 -11.37
CA LEU A 145 7.33 -0.19 -12.51
C LEU A 145 6.34 -1.33 -12.26
N CYS A 146 6.42 -2.00 -11.11
CA CYS A 146 5.50 -3.08 -10.73
C CYS A 146 4.03 -2.62 -10.78
N ARG A 147 3.74 -1.43 -10.26
CA ARG A 147 2.39 -0.83 -10.26
C ARG A 147 1.92 -0.46 -11.66
N GLU A 148 2.79 0.14 -12.47
CA GLU A 148 2.48 0.48 -13.85
C GLU A 148 2.15 -0.78 -14.66
N LYS A 149 2.94 -1.85 -14.52
CA LYS A 149 2.71 -3.12 -15.23
C LYS A 149 1.38 -3.77 -14.86
N ILE A 150 1.02 -3.84 -13.57
CA ILE A 150 -0.28 -4.44 -13.19
C ILE A 150 -1.44 -3.58 -13.68
N ASN A 151 -1.31 -2.25 -13.60
CA ASN A 151 -2.32 -1.31 -14.10
C ASN A 151 -2.54 -1.49 -15.61
N ASP A 152 -1.47 -1.61 -16.40
CA ASP A 152 -1.57 -1.83 -17.85
C ASP A 152 -2.27 -3.15 -18.19
N ILE A 153 -1.98 -4.23 -17.46
CA ILE A 153 -2.64 -5.53 -17.65
C ILE A 153 -4.13 -5.42 -17.29
N CYS A 154 -4.45 -4.77 -16.17
CA CYS A 154 -5.85 -4.59 -15.73
C CYS A 154 -6.64 -3.74 -16.74
N ARG A 155 -6.06 -2.66 -17.28
CA ARG A 155 -6.68 -1.85 -18.34
C ARG A 155 -6.98 -2.67 -19.59
N LYS A 156 -6.02 -3.49 -20.05
CA LYS A 156 -6.21 -4.37 -21.22
C LYS A 156 -7.34 -5.38 -21.01
N LYS A 157 -7.53 -5.86 -19.77
CA LYS A 157 -8.60 -6.78 -19.40
C LYS A 157 -9.90 -6.08 -18.98
N LYS A 158 -10.00 -4.75 -19.13
CA LYS A 158 -11.15 -3.92 -18.73
C LYS A 158 -11.55 -4.07 -17.26
N LEU A 159 -10.56 -4.32 -16.40
CA LEU A 159 -10.72 -4.31 -14.95
C LEU A 159 -10.57 -2.90 -14.41
N ASP A 160 -11.21 -2.61 -13.27
CA ASP A 160 -11.05 -1.33 -12.58
C ASP A 160 -9.57 -1.11 -12.22
N VAL A 161 -9.02 0.09 -12.45
CA VAL A 161 -7.60 0.43 -12.20
C VAL A 161 -7.48 1.71 -11.38
N ILE A 162 -6.45 1.81 -10.54
CA ILE A 162 -6.10 3.06 -9.85
C ILE A 162 -5.31 3.96 -10.81
N GLU A 163 -5.95 5.00 -11.34
CA GLU A 163 -5.29 6.01 -12.18
C GLU A 163 -4.43 6.99 -11.37
N HIS A 164 -4.88 7.34 -10.16
CA HIS A 164 -4.20 8.28 -9.26
C HIS A 164 -4.17 7.73 -7.83
N SER A 165 -3.08 7.04 -7.47
CA SER A 165 -2.87 6.55 -6.11
C SER A 165 -2.57 7.72 -5.17
N LYS A 166 -3.55 8.13 -4.34
CA LYS A 166 -3.36 9.03 -3.18
C LYS A 166 -2.51 8.40 -2.05
N TRP A 167 -1.96 7.19 -2.25
CA TRP A 167 -1.28 6.42 -1.20
C TRP A 167 0.12 6.94 -0.86
N SER A 168 0.27 7.45 0.36
CA SER A 168 1.56 7.84 0.96
C SER A 168 2.25 6.64 1.63
N THR A 169 3.51 6.37 1.27
CA THR A 169 4.36 5.26 1.72
C THR A 169 4.72 5.26 3.23
N ASN A 170 4.18 6.20 4.03
CA ASN A 170 4.64 6.46 5.40
C ASN A 170 3.54 6.25 6.47
N GLN A 171 2.59 5.36 6.27
CA GLN A 171 1.64 5.02 7.35
C GLN A 171 2.28 4.04 8.34
N ASN A 172 2.48 4.49 9.58
CA ASN A 172 2.91 3.63 10.69
C ASN A 172 1.73 2.70 11.10
N TYR A 173 1.99 1.45 11.52
CA TYR A 173 0.96 0.52 11.97
C TYR A 173 0.07 1.10 13.08
N ALA A 174 0.65 1.88 13.99
CA ALA A 174 -0.10 2.61 15.01
C ALA A 174 -1.11 3.60 14.40
N GLU A 175 -0.71 4.32 13.35
CA GLU A 175 -1.59 5.27 12.64
C GLU A 175 -2.69 4.54 11.85
N TRP A 176 -2.42 3.35 11.33
CA TRP A 176 -3.43 2.49 10.72
C TRP A 176 -4.43 1.97 11.76
N LEU A 177 -3.97 1.47 12.91
CA LEU A 177 -4.82 0.96 13.99
C LEU A 177 -5.71 2.06 14.58
N GLU A 178 -5.16 3.26 14.78
CA GLU A 178 -5.93 4.42 15.21
C GLU A 178 -7.05 4.79 14.22
N ARG A 179 -6.81 4.65 12.90
CA ARG A 179 -7.85 4.89 11.90
C ARG A 179 -8.95 3.83 11.96
N GLN A 180 -8.58 2.56 12.08
CA GLN A 180 -9.56 1.46 12.21
C GLN A 180 -10.43 1.60 13.46
N ASN A 181 -9.83 2.05 14.57
CA ASN A 181 -10.54 2.26 15.83
C ASN A 181 -11.26 3.61 15.91
N GLY A 182 -11.20 4.46 14.88
CA GLY A 182 -11.77 5.80 14.89
C GLY A 182 -11.10 6.78 15.86
N THR A 183 -9.92 6.46 16.38
CA THR A 183 -9.16 7.26 17.34
C THR A 183 -8.08 8.13 16.70
N SER A 184 -7.92 8.08 15.38
CA SER A 184 -6.89 8.86 14.67
C SER A 184 -7.21 10.36 14.69
N TRP A 185 -6.43 11.11 15.47
CA TRP A 185 -6.58 12.57 15.54
C TRP A 185 -6.26 13.26 14.20
N LYS A 186 -5.43 12.64 13.35
CA LYS A 186 -5.16 13.14 11.99
C LYS A 186 -6.36 12.97 11.07
N GLN A 187 -7.08 11.85 11.17
CA GLN A 187 -8.34 11.68 10.44
C GLN A 187 -9.36 12.70 10.91
N LYS A 188 -9.49 12.87 12.24
CA LYS A 188 -10.36 13.91 12.81
C LYS A 188 -9.99 15.30 12.29
N LEU A 189 -8.69 15.63 12.23
CA LEU A 189 -8.23 16.89 11.65
C LEU A 189 -8.59 17.04 10.16
N CYS A 190 -8.46 15.98 9.36
CA CYS A 190 -8.88 15.98 7.96
C CYS A 190 -10.38 16.27 7.80
N ASP A 191 -11.20 15.63 8.62
CA ASP A 191 -12.65 15.81 8.65
C ASP A 191 -13.03 17.23 9.08
N ASP A 192 -12.39 17.74 10.13
CA ASP A 192 -12.61 19.09 10.64
C ASP A 192 -12.22 20.16 9.60
N ILE A 193 -11.08 20.01 8.93
CA ILE A 193 -10.68 20.88 7.81
C ILE A 193 -11.73 20.83 6.69
N GLY A 194 -12.19 19.64 6.31
CA GLY A 194 -13.21 19.48 5.28
C GLY A 194 -14.52 20.21 5.61
N ARG A 195 -14.97 20.14 6.86
CA ARG A 195 -16.15 20.88 7.34
C ARG A 195 -15.92 22.39 7.34
N ILE A 196 -14.77 22.85 7.84
CA ILE A 196 -14.45 24.28 7.95
C ILE A 196 -14.38 24.94 6.58
N VAL A 197 -13.72 24.30 5.61
CA VAL A 197 -13.57 24.85 4.24
C VAL A 197 -14.93 25.19 3.61
N LEU A 198 -15.99 24.43 3.94
CA LEU A 198 -17.33 24.61 3.42
C LEU A 198 -18.14 25.71 4.13
N MET A 199 -17.71 26.20 5.29
CA MET A 199 -18.44 27.20 6.06
C MET A 199 -18.45 28.55 5.32
N GLU A 200 -19.60 29.22 5.25
CA GLU A 200 -19.75 30.46 4.46
C GLU A 200 -18.81 31.60 4.90
N ASN A 201 -18.50 31.66 6.20
CA ASN A 201 -17.64 32.67 6.81
C ASN A 201 -16.14 32.44 6.58
N VAL A 202 -15.72 31.29 6.05
CA VAL A 202 -14.31 30.98 5.82
C VAL A 202 -13.89 31.41 4.43
N ARG A 203 -13.21 32.54 4.27
CA ARG A 203 -12.85 33.10 2.95
C ARG A 203 -11.34 33.20 2.73
N SER A 204 -10.54 32.93 3.76
CA SER A 204 -9.09 32.84 3.64
C SER A 204 -8.49 31.74 4.53
N ILE A 205 -7.18 31.54 4.40
CA ILE A 205 -6.42 30.63 5.28
C ILE A 205 -6.48 31.11 6.74
N GLU A 206 -6.52 32.42 6.97
CA GLU A 206 -6.64 33.00 8.32
C GLU A 206 -7.97 32.63 8.96
N ASP A 207 -9.07 32.61 8.20
CA ASP A 207 -10.38 32.17 8.71
C ASP A 207 -10.36 30.67 9.04
N LEU A 208 -9.76 29.85 8.19
CA LEU A 208 -9.55 28.42 8.45
C LEU A 208 -8.74 28.19 9.74
N ILE A 209 -7.69 28.97 9.95
CA ILE A 209 -6.88 28.93 11.17
C ILE A 209 -7.73 29.30 12.39
N ALA A 210 -8.53 30.36 12.31
CA ALA A 210 -9.38 30.81 13.40
C ALA A 210 -10.39 29.73 13.81
N GLU A 211 -11.03 29.05 12.85
CA GLU A 211 -11.96 27.96 13.14
C GLU A 211 -11.25 26.72 13.72
N LEU A 212 -10.07 26.36 13.22
CA LEU A 212 -9.28 25.27 13.80
C LEU A 212 -8.90 25.55 15.26
N VAL A 213 -8.55 26.81 15.59
CA VAL A 213 -8.24 27.22 16.96
C VAL A 213 -9.48 27.09 17.86
N LYS A 214 -10.67 27.48 17.38
CA LYS A 214 -11.93 27.29 18.12
C LYS A 214 -12.24 25.81 18.39
N LEU A 215 -11.89 24.92 17.47
CA LEU A 215 -12.01 23.46 17.65
C LEU A 215 -10.93 22.84 18.57
N GLY A 216 -10.05 23.65 19.14
CA GLY A 216 -9.04 23.20 20.10
C GLY A 216 -7.74 22.70 19.47
N TYR A 217 -7.42 23.16 18.26
CA TYR A 217 -6.12 22.93 17.64
C TYR A 217 -5.15 24.08 17.91
N GLU A 218 -3.88 23.76 18.13
CA GLU A 218 -2.78 24.71 17.99
C GLU A 218 -2.30 24.72 16.54
N VAL A 219 -2.36 25.89 15.91
CA VAL A 219 -1.96 26.08 14.52
C VAL A 219 -0.79 27.07 14.43
N ARG A 220 0.25 26.71 13.67
CA ARG A 220 1.36 27.60 13.33
C ARG A 220 1.39 27.81 11.83
N SER A 221 1.27 29.06 11.42
CA SER A 221 1.44 29.48 10.03
C SER A 221 2.86 29.99 9.79
N GLY A 222 3.46 29.57 8.68
CA GLY A 222 4.81 29.90 8.25
C GLY A 222 4.95 29.47 6.80
N LYS A 223 6.10 28.91 6.39
CA LYS A 223 6.21 28.28 5.05
C LYS A 223 5.16 27.17 4.83
N TYR A 224 4.71 26.52 5.90
CA TYR A 224 3.68 25.48 5.87
C TYR A 224 2.73 25.66 7.04
N LEU A 225 1.47 25.27 6.87
CA LEU A 225 0.51 25.19 7.97
C LEU A 225 0.79 23.95 8.82
N SER A 226 1.08 24.14 10.11
CA SER A 226 1.39 23.04 11.04
C SER A 226 0.36 23.00 12.18
N VAL A 227 -0.21 21.82 12.44
CA VAL A 227 -1.34 21.64 13.34
C VAL A 227 -1.09 20.52 14.36
N LYS A 228 -1.52 20.71 15.61
CA LYS A 228 -1.67 19.64 16.62
C LYS A 228 -2.87 19.90 17.53
N PRO A 229 -3.43 18.87 18.19
CA PRO A 229 -4.43 19.09 19.24
C PRO A 229 -3.82 19.84 20.42
N ALA A 230 -4.46 20.92 20.89
CA ALA A 230 -3.93 21.76 21.99
C ALA A 230 -3.82 21.00 23.32
N GLN A 231 -4.69 20.00 23.53
CA GLN A 231 -4.69 19.16 24.72
C GLN A 231 -3.46 18.23 24.79
N LEU A 232 -2.81 17.95 23.66
CA LEU A 232 -1.65 17.04 23.58
C LEU A 232 -0.33 17.84 23.55
N LYS A 233 0.07 18.39 24.71
CA LYS A 233 1.22 19.30 24.84
C LYS A 233 2.54 18.73 24.27
N ASN A 234 2.78 17.42 24.42
CA ASN A 234 4.01 16.75 23.99
C ASN A 234 3.93 16.14 22.58
N HIS A 235 2.82 16.32 21.86
CA HIS A 235 2.66 15.74 20.52
C HIS A 235 3.33 16.62 19.46
N LYS A 236 3.98 15.97 18.48
CA LYS A 236 4.56 16.68 17.33
C LYS A 236 3.45 17.21 16.43
N ALA A 237 3.56 18.48 16.02
CA ALA A 237 2.68 19.04 15.01
C ALA A 237 2.89 18.37 13.65
N VAL A 238 1.80 18.19 12.92
CA VAL A 238 1.81 17.70 11.54
C VAL A 238 1.68 18.90 10.60
N ARG A 239 2.49 18.94 9.54
CA ARG A 239 2.24 19.89 8.44
C ARG A 239 1.03 19.40 7.66
N THR A 240 0.07 20.25 7.35
CA THR A 240 -1.17 19.85 6.68
C THR A 240 -0.90 19.16 5.34
N LEU A 241 0.11 19.58 4.57
CA LEU A 241 0.56 18.89 3.35
C LEU A 241 0.96 17.41 3.55
N ARG A 242 1.24 16.98 4.79
CA ARG A 242 1.54 15.57 5.13
C ARG A 242 0.29 14.74 5.38
N LEU A 243 -0.88 15.36 5.43
CA LEU A 243 -2.18 14.68 5.55
C LEU A 243 -2.62 14.04 4.23
N GLY A 244 -2.14 14.57 3.10
CA GLY A 244 -2.44 14.09 1.76
C GLY A 244 -2.62 15.25 0.78
N ASP A 245 -2.97 14.90 -0.46
CA ASP A 245 -3.28 15.87 -1.51
C ASP A 245 -4.51 16.71 -1.11
N GLY A 246 -4.51 18.00 -1.44
CA GLY A 246 -5.63 18.89 -1.08
C GLY A 246 -5.51 19.53 0.31
N TYR A 247 -4.43 19.25 1.05
CA TYR A 247 -4.17 19.80 2.38
C TYR A 247 -2.92 20.70 2.46
N GLY A 248 -2.17 20.89 1.37
CA GLY A 248 -1.14 21.92 1.34
C GLY A 248 -1.76 23.33 1.31
N LEU A 249 -0.94 24.34 1.53
CA LEU A 249 -1.44 25.71 1.74
C LEU A 249 -2.14 26.26 0.49
N GLU A 250 -1.53 26.06 -0.68
CA GLU A 250 -2.09 26.47 -1.97
C GLU A 250 -3.36 25.69 -2.31
N GLU A 251 -3.41 24.38 -2.05
CA GLU A 251 -4.63 23.61 -2.29
C GLU A 251 -5.75 24.00 -1.32
N LEU A 252 -5.45 24.21 -0.02
CA LEU A 252 -6.44 24.68 0.94
C LEU A 252 -7.01 26.04 0.53
N GLN A 253 -6.16 26.95 0.05
CA GLN A 253 -6.59 28.24 -0.47
C GLN A 253 -7.52 28.06 -1.68
N TYR A 254 -7.12 27.22 -2.65
CA TYR A 254 -7.97 26.90 -3.80
C TYR A 254 -9.33 26.32 -3.39
N ARG A 255 -9.37 25.43 -2.39
CA ARG A 255 -10.62 24.82 -1.90
C ARG A 255 -11.54 25.85 -1.24
N ILE A 256 -10.97 26.80 -0.48
CA ILE A 256 -11.72 27.91 0.12
C ILE A 256 -12.28 28.86 -0.95
N GLU A 257 -11.53 29.10 -2.02
CA GLU A 257 -11.96 29.94 -3.15
C GLU A 257 -13.00 29.24 -4.06
N ASN A 258 -13.02 27.91 -4.07
CA ASN A 258 -13.85 27.09 -4.98
C ASN A 258 -14.80 26.14 -4.24
N LYS A 259 -15.44 26.59 -3.16
CA LYS A 259 -16.31 25.74 -2.30
C LYS A 259 -17.45 25.05 -3.05
N ASN A 260 -17.95 25.66 -4.13
CA ASN A 260 -18.97 25.07 -4.98
C ASN A 260 -18.51 23.79 -5.71
N ARG A 261 -17.20 23.53 -5.74
CA ARG A 261 -16.59 22.30 -6.29
C ARG A 261 -16.28 21.26 -5.21
N GLU A 262 -16.41 21.61 -3.94
CA GLU A 262 -16.18 20.70 -2.81
C GLU A 262 -17.42 19.84 -2.53
N MET A 263 -17.20 18.61 -2.09
CA MET A 263 -18.27 17.70 -1.68
C MET A 263 -18.39 17.71 -0.15
N SER A 264 -19.62 17.85 0.38
CA SER A 264 -19.81 17.91 1.84
C SER A 264 -19.46 16.60 2.53
N LEU A 265 -18.96 16.69 3.77
CA LEU A 265 -18.63 15.51 4.56
C LEU A 265 -19.86 14.62 4.78
N ASP A 266 -21.04 15.20 4.97
CA ASP A 266 -22.29 14.42 5.10
C ASP A 266 -22.58 13.63 3.83
N LYS A 267 -22.35 14.21 2.64
CA LYS A 267 -22.47 13.52 1.37
C LYS A 267 -21.38 12.45 1.20
N ILE A 268 -20.15 12.72 1.65
CA ILE A 268 -19.05 11.73 1.66
C ILE A 268 -19.39 10.53 2.57
N LEU A 269 -20.03 10.79 3.71
CA LEU A 269 -20.42 9.77 4.69
C LEU A 269 -21.61 8.91 4.25
N THR A 270 -22.39 9.35 3.24
CA THR A 270 -23.41 8.49 2.61
C THR A 270 -22.82 7.37 1.75
N TYR A 271 -21.55 7.48 1.35
CA TYR A 271 -20.87 6.43 0.62
C TYR A 271 -20.40 5.31 1.56
N THR A 272 -20.45 4.07 1.07
CA THR A 272 -19.99 2.87 1.82
C THR A 272 -18.83 2.18 1.11
N GLY A 273 -17.97 1.53 1.88
CA GLY A 273 -16.82 0.79 1.34
C GLY A 273 -15.84 1.70 0.59
N ILE A 274 -15.38 1.26 -0.59
CA ILE A 274 -14.31 1.92 -1.34
C ILE A 274 -14.68 3.34 -1.79
N GLN A 275 -15.97 3.60 -2.05
CA GLN A 275 -16.46 4.92 -2.43
C GLN A 275 -16.17 5.96 -1.35
N ARG A 276 -16.24 5.56 -0.06
CA ARG A 276 -15.92 6.40 1.08
C ARG A 276 -14.42 6.63 1.21
N GLU A 277 -13.60 5.61 0.98
CA GLU A 277 -12.14 5.74 1.03
C GLU A 277 -11.56 6.62 -0.09
N TYR A 278 -12.22 6.70 -1.25
CA TYR A 278 -11.83 7.58 -2.35
C TYR A 278 -12.32 9.03 -2.19
N ALA A 279 -13.46 9.19 -1.52
CA ALA A 279 -14.07 10.48 -1.23
C ALA A 279 -13.47 11.18 -0.01
N LEU A 280 -12.80 10.45 0.87
CA LEU A 280 -11.90 10.95 1.93
C LEU A 280 -10.47 11.18 1.40
#